data_AF-A0A941F8A9-F1
#
_entry.id   AF-A0A941F8A9-F1
#
_cell.length_a   1.000
_cell.length_b   1.000
_cell.length_c   1.000
_cell.angle_alpha   90.00
_cell.angle_beta   90.00
_cell.angle_gamma   90.00
#
_symmetry.space_group_name_H-M   'P 1'
#
loop_
_entity.id
_entity.type
_entity.pdbx_description
1 polymer ?
#
loop_
_entity_poly.entity_id
_entity_poly.type
_entity_poly.pdbx_seq_one_letter_code
_entity_poly.pdbx_strand_id
1 'polypeptide(L)'
;MTRPPTAAQRRVIDAADPVTGRLRGTEAQLASLVKRGLAFRHPRPPHDHFLTPEGHRVRQGVMEAPAPAAEAPADAGVFAARVGGEETPPESGPTRRREVHSAWQGLRELRRMTNADGAVDRPCGWERTHLVQAAALALEAAGHRPAGRDAGGYRVRETPQPEAVAVYEPDGEALRTCAATLQGAGWQVSEHREPRTGTRYLLASPRRA
;
A
#
# COMPACT_ATOMS: atom_id res chain seq x y z
N MET A 1 18.34 7.54 23.25
CA MET A 1 19.21 6.88 22.24
C MET A 1 19.67 5.55 22.79
N THR A 2 19.09 4.45 22.34
CA THR A 2 19.38 3.11 22.87
C THR A 2 20.64 2.57 22.17
N ARG A 3 21.71 2.34 22.94
CA ARG A 3 22.99 1.80 22.45
C ARG A 3 22.76 0.51 21.63
N PRO A 4 23.45 0.25 20.52
CA PRO A 4 23.22 -0.97 19.72
C PRO A 4 23.39 -2.28 20.53
N PRO A 5 22.71 -3.38 20.14
CA PRO A 5 22.87 -4.70 20.76
C PRO A 5 24.33 -5.16 20.65
N THR A 6 24.82 -5.82 21.70
CA THR A 6 26.16 -6.42 21.66
C THR A 6 26.18 -7.61 20.70
N ALA A 7 27.36 -8.02 20.21
CA ALA A 7 27.47 -9.16 19.29
C ALA A 7 26.88 -10.45 19.88
N ALA A 8 27.01 -10.66 21.20
CA ALA A 8 26.40 -11.80 21.89
C ALA A 8 24.87 -11.71 21.92
N GLN A 9 24.31 -10.52 22.18
CA GLN A 9 22.85 -10.29 22.14
C GLN A 9 22.29 -10.47 20.73
N ARG A 10 23.05 -10.02 19.72
CA ARG A 10 22.66 -10.14 18.33
C ARG A 10 22.50 -11.60 17.90
N ARG A 11 23.44 -12.47 18.27
CA ARG A 11 23.35 -13.92 18.01
C ARG A 11 22.10 -14.57 18.63
N VAL A 12 21.72 -14.15 19.85
CA VAL A 12 20.51 -14.66 20.52
C VAL A 12 19.23 -14.20 19.82
N ILE A 13 19.20 -12.95 19.34
CA ILE A 13 18.08 -12.38 18.56
C ILE A 13 17.95 -13.07 17.20
N ASP A 14 19.08 -13.30 16.50
CA ASP A 14 19.09 -13.91 15.18
C ASP A 14 18.67 -15.39 15.23
N ALA A 15 19.05 -16.09 16.31
CA ALA A 15 18.67 -17.48 16.59
C ALA A 15 17.24 -17.66 17.15
N ALA A 16 16.46 -16.59 17.28
CA ALA A 16 15.07 -16.69 17.71
C ALA A 16 14.24 -17.55 16.75
N ASP A 17 13.24 -18.24 17.29
CA ASP A 17 12.31 -19.03 16.47
C ASP A 17 11.69 -18.14 15.37
N PRO A 18 11.69 -18.57 14.10
CA PRO A 18 11.29 -17.72 12.97
C PRO A 18 9.79 -17.42 12.94
N VAL A 19 8.96 -18.31 13.51
CA VAL A 19 7.49 -18.18 13.47
C VAL A 19 6.96 -17.50 14.72
N THR A 20 7.49 -17.86 15.89
CA THR A 20 6.97 -17.41 17.19
C THR A 20 7.80 -16.31 17.83
N GLY A 21 9.03 -16.07 17.35
CA GLY A 21 9.96 -15.14 17.99
C GLY A 21 10.47 -15.62 19.35
N ARG A 22 10.29 -16.90 19.70
CA ARG A 22 10.75 -17.48 20.97
C ARG A 22 12.27 -17.48 21.04
N LEU A 23 12.80 -17.01 22.16
CA LEU A 23 14.22 -16.93 22.43
C LEU A 23 14.68 -18.13 23.25
N ARG A 24 15.91 -18.58 22.98
CA ARG A 24 16.63 -19.58 23.75
C ARG A 24 18.01 -19.01 24.10
N GLY A 25 18.44 -19.20 25.34
CA GLY A 25 19.72 -18.67 25.83
C GLY A 25 19.84 -18.80 27.33
N THR A 26 20.95 -18.31 27.88
CA THR A 26 21.12 -18.27 29.34
C THR A 26 20.20 -17.22 29.96
N GLU A 27 19.82 -17.40 31.21
CA GLU A 27 18.94 -16.47 31.93
C GLU A 27 19.50 -15.04 31.93
N ALA A 28 20.82 -14.89 32.08
CA ALA A 28 21.50 -13.60 32.02
C ALA A 28 21.38 -12.91 30.64
N GLN A 29 21.44 -13.68 29.54
CA GLN A 29 21.26 -13.16 28.19
C GLN A 29 19.81 -12.69 27.96
N LEU A 30 18.84 -13.49 28.38
CA LEU A 30 17.42 -13.19 28.24
C LEU A 30 17.00 -11.98 29.11
N ALA A 31 17.44 -11.94 30.36
CA ALA A 31 17.19 -10.80 31.26
C ALA A 31 17.80 -9.49 30.72
N SER A 32 18.98 -9.57 30.11
CA SER A 32 19.63 -8.42 29.47
C SER A 32 18.83 -7.87 28.28
N LEU A 33 18.20 -8.74 27.48
CA LEU A 33 17.31 -8.35 26.39
C LEU A 33 16.00 -7.75 26.90
N VAL A 34 15.43 -8.30 27.96
CA VAL A 34 14.22 -7.76 28.61
C VAL A 34 14.46 -6.37 29.18
N LYS A 35 15.58 -6.16 29.89
CA LYS A 35 15.97 -4.84 30.42
C LYS A 35 16.10 -3.76 29.34
N ARG A 36 16.38 -4.18 28.10
CA ARG A 36 16.52 -3.31 26.94
C ARG A 36 15.24 -3.16 26.11
N GLY A 37 14.13 -3.79 26.52
CA GLY A 37 12.87 -3.75 25.78
C GLY A 37 12.84 -4.58 24.49
N LEU A 38 13.89 -5.38 24.21
CA LEU A 38 14.01 -6.19 23.00
C LEU A 38 13.34 -7.56 23.13
N ALA A 39 13.05 -7.98 24.36
CA ALA A 39 12.35 -9.22 24.66
C ALA A 39 11.38 -9.00 25.82
N PHE A 40 10.39 -9.88 25.95
CA PHE A 40 9.53 -9.94 27.12
C PHE A 40 9.40 -11.38 27.62
N ARG A 41 9.12 -11.54 28.91
CA ARG A 41 8.88 -12.83 29.55
C ARG A 41 7.39 -13.09 29.61
N HIS A 42 6.95 -14.26 29.16
CA HIS A 42 5.55 -14.62 29.15
C HIS A 42 5.04 -14.90 30.58
N PRO A 43 3.86 -14.39 30.96
CA PRO A 43 3.35 -14.52 32.33
C PRO A 43 2.90 -15.94 32.69
N ARG A 44 2.52 -16.77 31.69
CA ARG A 44 2.16 -18.18 31.93
C ARG A 44 3.41 -19.08 31.97
N PRO A 45 3.46 -20.07 32.88
CA PRO A 45 4.42 -21.17 32.81
C PRO A 45 4.42 -21.81 31.41
N PRO A 46 5.59 -22.17 30.83
CA PRO A 46 6.92 -22.26 31.45
C PRO A 46 7.72 -20.94 31.49
N HIS A 47 7.08 -19.79 31.31
CA HIS A 47 7.71 -18.47 31.32
C HIS A 47 8.78 -18.25 30.25
N ASP A 48 8.47 -18.69 29.04
CA ASP A 48 9.31 -18.48 27.87
C ASP A 48 9.52 -16.99 27.55
N HIS A 49 10.62 -16.70 26.88
CA HIS A 49 10.98 -15.35 26.45
C HIS A 49 10.74 -15.21 24.96
N PHE A 50 10.18 -14.08 24.55
CA PHE A 50 9.84 -13.80 23.16
C PHE A 50 10.37 -12.42 22.77
N LEU A 51 10.69 -12.25 21.49
CA LEU A 51 11.02 -10.95 20.92
C LEU A 51 9.84 -9.99 21.02
N THR A 52 10.13 -8.73 21.34
CA THR A 52 9.17 -7.62 21.16
C THR A 52 9.19 -7.16 19.70
N PRO A 53 8.23 -6.31 19.27
CA PRO A 53 8.30 -5.67 17.95
C PRO A 53 9.64 -4.95 17.70
N GLU A 54 10.23 -4.33 18.72
CA GLU A 54 11.56 -3.71 18.63
C GLU A 54 12.67 -4.75 18.43
N GLY A 55 12.62 -5.88 19.14
CA GLY A 55 13.51 -7.01 18.93
C GLY A 55 13.42 -7.62 17.53
N HIS A 56 12.21 -7.68 16.96
CA HIS A 56 11.98 -8.12 15.58
C HIS A 56 12.59 -7.15 14.55
N ARG A 57 12.42 -5.84 14.73
CA ARG A 57 13.06 -4.82 13.86
C ARG A 57 14.58 -4.92 13.89
N VAL A 58 15.15 -5.07 15.10
CA VAL A 58 16.57 -5.32 15.26
C VAL A 58 16.98 -6.58 14.49
N ARG A 59 16.29 -7.72 14.67
CA ARG A 59 16.58 -8.97 13.93
C ARG A 59 16.58 -8.77 12.41
N GLN A 60 15.64 -7.99 11.89
CA GLN A 60 15.51 -7.69 10.45
C GLN A 60 16.57 -6.69 9.94
N GLY A 61 17.41 -6.13 10.83
CA GLY A 61 18.41 -5.12 10.46
C GLY A 61 17.80 -3.73 10.25
N VAL A 62 16.51 -3.55 10.57
CA VAL A 62 15.79 -2.28 10.47
C VAL A 62 16.06 -1.49 11.75
N MET A 63 17.21 -0.82 11.79
CA MET A 63 17.47 0.20 12.81
C MET A 63 16.92 1.52 12.27
N GLU A 64 15.66 1.82 12.61
CA GLU A 64 14.96 3.01 12.14
C GLU A 64 15.53 4.26 12.84
N ALA A 65 16.26 5.09 12.08
CA ALA A 65 16.41 6.50 12.41
C ALA A 65 15.05 7.19 12.17
N PRO A 66 14.64 8.17 12.97
CA PRO A 66 13.36 8.84 12.77
C PRO A 66 13.36 9.51 11.40
N ALA A 67 12.47 9.03 10.51
CA ALA A 67 12.37 9.50 9.14
C ALA A 67 11.79 10.92 9.09
N PRO A 68 12.36 11.85 8.30
CA PRO A 68 11.57 12.95 7.77
C PRO A 68 10.57 12.39 6.75
N ALA A 69 9.36 12.93 6.74
CA ALA A 69 8.34 12.59 5.77
C ALA A 69 8.78 12.98 4.36
N ALA A 70 9.18 12.00 3.54
CA ALA A 70 9.12 12.02 2.07
C ALA A 70 9.50 10.65 1.50
N GLU A 71 8.63 10.17 0.61
CA GLU A 71 8.86 9.16 -0.44
C GLU A 71 9.28 7.75 0.00
N ALA A 72 8.30 6.85 0.03
CA ALA A 72 8.52 5.42 0.04
C ALA A 72 9.36 5.02 -1.19
N PRO A 73 10.49 4.31 -1.02
CA PRO A 73 11.23 3.74 -2.14
C PRO A 73 10.36 2.66 -2.80
N ALA A 74 10.39 2.63 -4.13
CA ALA A 74 9.73 1.62 -4.94
C ALA A 74 10.26 0.22 -4.57
N ASP A 75 9.38 -0.64 -4.04
CA ASP A 75 9.57 -2.09 -4.05
C ASP A 75 9.64 -2.54 -5.52
N ALA A 76 10.85 -2.63 -6.07
CA ALA A 76 11.13 -3.00 -7.46
C ALA A 76 10.85 -4.50 -7.77
N GLY A 77 9.90 -5.13 -7.07
CA GLY A 77 9.48 -6.52 -7.28
C GLY A 77 7.98 -6.78 -7.10
N VAL A 78 7.19 -5.79 -6.65
CA VAL A 78 5.74 -5.93 -6.46
C VAL A 78 5.03 -5.04 -7.47
N PHE A 79 4.00 -5.58 -8.14
CA PHE A 79 3.22 -4.80 -9.10
C PHE A 79 2.63 -3.54 -8.44
N ALA A 80 2.84 -2.38 -9.07
CA ALA A 80 2.27 -1.10 -8.65
C ALA A 80 1.44 -0.49 -9.77
N ALA A 81 0.19 -0.13 -9.46
CA ALA A 81 -0.68 0.62 -10.36
C ALA A 81 -0.13 2.04 -10.57
N ARG A 82 -0.14 2.55 -11.81
CA ARG A 82 0.34 3.91 -12.11
C ARG A 82 -0.74 4.93 -11.79
N VAL A 83 -0.46 5.81 -10.85
CA VAL A 83 -1.35 6.88 -10.39
C VAL A 83 -1.16 8.16 -11.19
N GLY A 84 -0.09 8.25 -11.99
CA GLY A 84 0.24 9.43 -12.79
C GLY A 84 1.12 10.41 -12.02
N GLY A 85 2.28 10.71 -12.59
CA GLY A 85 3.32 11.55 -11.98
C GLY A 85 4.46 10.81 -11.32
N GLU A 86 4.63 9.53 -11.63
CA GLU A 86 5.82 8.78 -11.28
C GLU A 86 7.05 9.45 -11.91
N GLU A 87 8.14 9.56 -11.13
CA GLU A 87 9.38 10.16 -11.63
C GLU A 87 10.10 9.25 -12.63
N THR A 88 10.08 7.94 -12.37
CA THR A 88 10.59 6.90 -13.28
C THR A 88 9.51 5.85 -13.51
N PRO A 89 8.54 6.12 -14.40
CA PRO A 89 7.51 5.14 -14.70
C PRO A 89 8.13 3.92 -15.42
N PRO A 90 7.65 2.70 -15.15
CA PRO A 90 8.09 1.54 -15.91
C PRO A 90 7.78 1.73 -17.41
N GLU A 91 8.48 1.00 -18.28
CA GLU A 91 8.20 1.08 -19.71
C GLU A 91 6.75 0.67 -20.01
N SER A 92 6.08 1.46 -20.85
CA SER A 92 4.76 1.10 -21.37
C SER A 92 4.95 0.08 -22.49
N GLY A 93 4.32 -1.08 -22.39
CA GLY A 93 4.49 -2.15 -23.38
C GLY A 93 3.59 -3.37 -23.18
N PRO A 94 3.73 -4.41 -24.03
CA PRO A 94 2.94 -5.64 -23.91
C PRO A 94 3.12 -6.35 -22.58
N THR A 95 4.30 -6.31 -21.97
CA THR A 95 4.56 -6.88 -20.63
C THR A 95 3.72 -6.17 -19.58
N ARG A 96 3.81 -4.84 -19.51
CA ARG A 96 3.01 -4.03 -18.59
C ARG A 96 1.51 -4.27 -18.76
N ARG A 97 1.02 -4.34 -20.00
CA ARG A 97 -0.41 -4.63 -20.26
C ARG A 97 -0.85 -5.98 -19.68
N ARG A 98 0.00 -7.00 -19.75
CA ARG A 98 -0.28 -8.31 -19.12
C ARG A 98 -0.28 -8.23 -17.60
N GLU A 99 0.68 -7.53 -17.01
CA GLU A 99 0.75 -7.35 -15.55
C GLU A 99 -0.50 -6.61 -15.02
N VAL A 100 -0.86 -5.50 -15.66
CA VAL A 100 -2.07 -4.72 -15.33
C VAL A 100 -3.32 -5.57 -15.49
N HIS A 101 -3.43 -6.34 -16.57
CA HIS A 101 -4.54 -7.26 -16.78
C HIS A 101 -4.63 -8.31 -15.67
N SER A 102 -3.52 -8.96 -15.32
CA SER A 102 -3.45 -9.96 -14.24
C SER A 102 -3.82 -9.36 -12.88
N ALA A 103 -3.32 -8.16 -12.58
CA ALA A 103 -3.66 -7.45 -11.35
C ALA A 103 -5.14 -7.09 -11.29
N TRP A 104 -5.72 -6.65 -12.41
CA TRP A 104 -7.16 -6.36 -12.51
C TRP A 104 -8.03 -7.61 -12.34
N GLN A 105 -7.67 -8.74 -12.96
CA GLN A 105 -8.38 -10.00 -12.74
C GLN A 105 -8.28 -10.46 -11.29
N GLY A 106 -7.08 -10.36 -10.69
CA GLY A 106 -6.87 -10.66 -9.26
C GLY A 106 -7.74 -9.79 -8.36
N LEU A 107 -7.89 -8.50 -8.68
CA LEU A 107 -8.76 -7.60 -7.93
C LEU A 107 -10.24 -7.96 -8.08
N ARG A 108 -10.70 -8.31 -9.30
CA ARG A 108 -12.08 -8.76 -9.51
C ARG A 108 -12.39 -10.07 -8.81
N GLU A 109 -11.39 -10.97 -8.73
CA GLU A 109 -11.51 -12.20 -7.97
C GLU A 109 -11.59 -11.92 -6.46
N LEU A 110 -10.78 -10.99 -5.96
CA LEU A 110 -10.89 -10.53 -4.57
C LEU A 110 -12.29 -9.98 -4.27
N ARG A 111 -12.88 -9.18 -5.18
CA ARG A 111 -14.28 -8.72 -5.05
C ARG A 111 -15.25 -9.88 -4.93
N ARG A 112 -15.15 -10.87 -5.84
CA ARG A 112 -15.99 -12.07 -5.83
C ARG A 112 -15.91 -12.83 -4.51
N MET A 113 -14.72 -12.92 -3.93
CA MET A 113 -14.48 -13.69 -2.70
C MET A 113 -14.86 -12.94 -1.41
N THR A 114 -14.81 -11.61 -1.41
CA THR A 114 -14.93 -10.81 -0.18
C THR A 114 -16.21 -10.01 -0.07
N ASN A 115 -16.89 -9.73 -1.19
CA ASN A 115 -18.22 -9.15 -1.16
C ASN A 115 -19.23 -10.22 -0.73
N ALA A 116 -20.12 -9.89 0.22
CA ALA A 116 -21.03 -10.86 0.83
C ALA A 116 -21.98 -11.54 -0.17
N ASP A 117 -22.32 -10.86 -1.27
CA ASP A 117 -23.14 -11.36 -2.37
C ASP A 117 -22.32 -11.81 -3.59
N GLY A 118 -20.99 -11.82 -3.48
CA GLY A 118 -20.08 -12.17 -4.57
C GLY A 118 -20.04 -11.17 -5.73
N ALA A 119 -20.62 -9.98 -5.57
CA ALA A 119 -20.65 -8.95 -6.60
C ALA A 119 -19.23 -8.57 -7.05
N VAL A 120 -18.97 -8.56 -8.37
CA VAL A 120 -17.65 -8.21 -8.95
C VAL A 120 -17.60 -6.80 -9.52
N ASP A 121 -18.75 -6.17 -9.67
CA ASP A 121 -18.95 -4.82 -10.19
C ASP A 121 -18.76 -3.74 -9.12
N ARG A 122 -18.61 -4.12 -7.84
CA ARG A 122 -18.46 -3.18 -6.72
C ARG A 122 -17.10 -3.30 -6.02
N PRO A 123 -16.44 -2.17 -5.67
CA PRO A 123 -15.20 -2.22 -4.93
C PRO A 123 -15.35 -2.87 -3.55
N CYS A 124 -14.44 -3.78 -3.24
CA CYS A 124 -14.41 -4.55 -1.99
C CYS A 124 -13.70 -3.80 -0.84
N GLY A 125 -13.62 -4.44 0.34
CA GLY A 125 -13.00 -3.86 1.53
C GLY A 125 -11.55 -3.42 1.35
N TRP A 126 -10.75 -4.18 0.58
CA TRP A 126 -9.36 -3.82 0.28
C TRP A 126 -9.27 -2.55 -0.57
N GLU A 127 -10.12 -2.39 -1.57
CA GLU A 127 -10.12 -1.20 -2.44
C GLU A 127 -10.48 0.06 -1.66
N ARG A 128 -11.38 -0.06 -0.68
CA ARG A 128 -11.78 1.04 0.19
C ARG A 128 -10.66 1.56 1.08
N THR A 129 -9.64 0.74 1.36
CA THR A 129 -8.43 1.16 2.09
C THR A 129 -7.27 1.55 1.18
N HIS A 130 -7.40 1.35 -0.14
CA HIS A 130 -6.38 1.63 -1.16
C HIS A 130 -6.99 2.38 -2.36
N LEU A 131 -7.74 3.44 -2.09
CA LEU A 131 -8.60 4.09 -3.09
C LEU A 131 -7.83 4.57 -4.32
N VAL A 132 -6.67 5.20 -4.11
CA VAL A 132 -5.85 5.77 -5.18
C VAL A 132 -5.35 4.68 -6.12
N GLN A 133 -4.81 3.60 -5.55
CA GLN A 133 -4.29 2.46 -6.30
C GLN A 133 -5.40 1.72 -7.02
N ALA A 134 -6.57 1.53 -6.38
CA ALA A 134 -7.71 0.85 -6.97
C ALA A 134 -8.31 1.63 -8.16
N ALA A 135 -8.49 2.95 -8.02
CA ALA A 135 -8.97 3.80 -9.11
C ALA A 135 -7.96 3.85 -10.27
N ALA A 136 -6.67 4.02 -9.95
CA ALA A 136 -5.59 3.99 -10.94
C ALA A 136 -5.54 2.66 -11.71
N LEU A 137 -5.66 1.52 -11.02
CA LEU A 137 -5.66 0.21 -11.65
C LEU A 137 -6.85 0.04 -12.60
N ALA A 138 -8.05 0.49 -12.21
CA ALA A 138 -9.23 0.44 -13.07
C ALA A 138 -9.04 1.25 -14.36
N LEU A 139 -8.43 2.44 -14.24
CA LEU A 139 -8.13 3.30 -15.39
C LEU A 139 -7.05 2.67 -16.29
N GLU A 140 -5.95 2.19 -15.71
CA GLU A 140 -4.86 1.56 -16.47
C GLU A 140 -5.34 0.27 -17.19
N ALA A 141 -6.16 -0.54 -16.53
CA ALA A 141 -6.73 -1.77 -17.09
C ALA A 141 -7.70 -1.51 -18.25
N ALA A 142 -8.37 -0.36 -18.25
CA ALA A 142 -9.21 0.10 -19.35
C ALA A 142 -8.41 0.80 -20.47
N GLY A 143 -7.10 0.91 -20.33
CA GLY A 143 -6.21 1.49 -21.34
C GLY A 143 -6.06 3.00 -21.29
N HIS A 144 -6.52 3.65 -20.21
CA HIS A 144 -6.23 5.07 -20.00
C HIS A 144 -4.73 5.27 -19.78
N ARG A 145 -4.19 6.35 -20.30
CA ARG A 145 -2.76 6.66 -20.17
C ARG A 145 -2.53 7.41 -18.85
N PRO A 146 -1.66 6.92 -17.95
CA PRO A 146 -1.24 7.69 -16.78
C PRO A 146 -0.43 8.92 -17.21
N ALA A 147 -0.62 10.04 -16.51
CA ALA A 147 0.13 11.28 -16.75
C ALA A 147 1.63 11.05 -16.56
N GLY A 148 2.43 11.42 -17.57
CA GLY A 148 3.90 11.40 -17.53
C GLY A 148 4.50 12.77 -17.15
N ARG A 149 5.83 12.90 -17.28
CA ARG A 149 6.54 14.18 -17.11
C ARG A 149 6.15 15.25 -18.15
N ASP A 150 5.94 14.83 -19.40
CA ASP A 150 5.84 15.75 -20.55
C ASP A 150 4.50 15.68 -21.32
N ALA A 151 3.50 14.92 -20.85
CA ALA A 151 2.25 14.72 -21.59
C ALA A 151 1.03 14.51 -20.69
N GLY A 152 -0.15 14.82 -21.26
CA GLY A 152 -1.48 14.54 -20.72
C GLY A 152 -1.72 13.06 -20.41
N GLY A 153 -2.85 12.77 -19.77
CA GLY A 153 -3.09 11.50 -19.11
C GLY A 153 -3.68 11.72 -17.72
N TYR A 154 -4.24 10.65 -17.17
CA TYR A 154 -4.93 10.72 -15.91
C TYR A 154 -3.92 10.85 -14.76
N ARG A 155 -4.33 11.56 -13.71
CA ARG A 155 -3.61 11.63 -12.44
C ARG A 155 -4.60 11.42 -11.31
N VAL A 156 -4.40 10.37 -10.53
CA VAL A 156 -5.20 10.05 -9.34
C VAL A 156 -4.50 10.59 -8.10
N ARG A 157 -5.24 11.32 -7.27
CA ARG A 157 -4.75 11.92 -6.02
C ARG A 157 -5.71 11.63 -4.88
N GLU A 158 -5.15 11.59 -3.67
CA GLU A 158 -5.95 11.64 -2.46
C GLU A 158 -6.69 12.98 -2.36
N THR A 159 -7.79 12.98 -1.62
CA THR A 159 -8.54 14.20 -1.34
C THR A 159 -8.72 14.38 0.16
N PRO A 160 -9.07 15.59 0.63
CA PRO A 160 -9.49 15.78 2.02
C PRO A 160 -10.72 14.96 2.43
N GLN A 161 -11.48 14.42 1.46
CA GLN A 161 -12.59 13.53 1.72
C GLN A 161 -12.06 12.10 1.81
N PRO A 162 -12.09 11.46 3.00
CA PRO A 162 -11.37 10.21 3.24
C PRO A 162 -11.87 9.02 2.40
N GLU A 163 -13.10 9.09 1.88
CA GLU A 163 -13.71 8.03 1.07
C GLU A 163 -13.67 8.33 -0.44
N ALA A 164 -12.94 9.36 -0.88
CA ALA A 164 -12.91 9.78 -2.27
C ALA A 164 -11.50 10.11 -2.78
N VAL A 165 -11.31 9.88 -4.07
CA VAL A 165 -10.10 10.25 -4.82
C VAL A 165 -10.44 11.28 -5.88
N ALA A 166 -9.46 12.15 -6.18
CA ALA A 166 -9.55 13.10 -7.27
C ALA A 166 -8.83 12.53 -8.49
N VAL A 167 -9.49 12.55 -9.64
CA VAL A 167 -8.90 12.17 -10.93
C VAL A 167 -8.86 13.39 -11.84
N TYR A 168 -7.66 13.74 -12.26
CA TYR A 168 -7.38 14.84 -13.17
C TYR A 168 -7.03 14.30 -14.55
N GLU A 169 -7.53 14.95 -15.59
CA GLU A 169 -7.16 14.74 -16.98
C GLU A 169 -7.38 16.07 -17.70
N PRO A 170 -6.33 16.69 -18.28
CA PRO A 170 -6.45 17.97 -18.97
C PRO A 170 -7.45 17.97 -20.13
N ASP A 171 -7.55 16.85 -20.86
CA ASP A 171 -8.51 16.72 -21.95
C ASP A 171 -9.92 16.39 -21.42
N GLY A 172 -10.89 17.25 -21.75
CA GLY A 172 -12.24 17.12 -21.22
C GLY A 172 -13.01 15.90 -21.74
N GLU A 173 -12.67 15.36 -22.91
CA GLU A 173 -13.27 14.14 -23.44
C GLU A 173 -12.67 12.91 -22.76
N ALA A 174 -11.35 12.85 -22.64
CA ALA A 174 -10.65 11.82 -21.90
C ALA A 174 -11.08 11.79 -20.43
N LEU A 175 -11.32 12.95 -19.79
CA LEU A 175 -11.88 13.05 -18.44
C LEU A 175 -13.27 12.39 -18.37
N ARG A 176 -14.16 12.61 -19.35
CA ARG A 176 -15.47 11.94 -19.39
C ARG A 176 -15.34 10.42 -19.59
N THR A 177 -14.40 9.98 -20.41
CA THR A 177 -14.12 8.54 -20.60
C THR A 177 -13.56 7.89 -19.33
N CYS A 178 -12.72 8.60 -18.58
CA CYS A 178 -12.27 8.19 -17.24
C CYS A 178 -13.47 8.03 -16.29
N ALA A 179 -14.40 8.99 -16.29
CA ALA A 179 -15.61 8.92 -15.48
C ALA A 179 -16.46 7.69 -15.80
N ALA A 180 -16.73 7.44 -17.09
CA ALA A 180 -17.49 6.28 -17.54
C ALA A 180 -16.81 4.95 -17.13
N THR A 181 -15.48 4.90 -17.21
CA THR A 181 -14.69 3.73 -16.81
C THR A 181 -14.80 3.45 -15.32
N LEU A 182 -14.63 4.49 -14.49
CA LEU A 182 -14.76 4.37 -13.04
C LEU A 182 -16.20 3.98 -12.65
N GLN A 183 -17.21 4.55 -13.30
CA GLN A 183 -18.61 4.17 -13.09
C GLN A 183 -18.86 2.70 -13.42
N GLY A 184 -18.34 2.20 -14.54
CA GLY A 184 -18.40 0.78 -14.91
C GLY A 184 -17.63 -0.14 -13.96
N ALA A 185 -16.60 0.38 -13.28
CA ALA A 185 -15.84 -0.34 -12.25
C ALA A 185 -16.48 -0.28 -10.84
N GLY A 186 -17.64 0.35 -10.71
CA GLY A 186 -18.41 0.42 -9.45
C GLY A 186 -18.18 1.66 -8.60
N TRP A 187 -17.65 2.73 -9.19
CA TRP A 187 -17.46 4.01 -8.50
C TRP A 187 -18.66 4.95 -8.75
N GLN A 188 -18.92 5.82 -7.78
CA GLN A 188 -19.74 7.01 -7.94
C GLN A 188 -18.81 8.14 -8.33
N VAL A 189 -19.13 8.84 -9.41
CA VAL A 189 -18.26 9.87 -9.98
C VAL A 189 -19.05 11.15 -10.15
N SER A 190 -18.48 12.26 -9.69
CA SER A 190 -19.01 13.61 -9.88
C SER A 190 -17.91 14.52 -10.40
N GLU A 191 -18.26 15.45 -11.30
CA GLU A 191 -17.30 16.41 -11.84
C GLU A 191 -17.29 17.69 -10.99
N HIS A 192 -16.10 18.18 -10.71
CA HIS A 192 -15.86 19.38 -9.91
C HIS A 192 -14.84 20.30 -10.59
N ARG A 193 -14.76 21.54 -10.10
CA ARG A 193 -13.73 22.50 -10.50
C ARG A 193 -12.99 22.98 -9.27
N GLU A 194 -11.68 23.05 -9.38
CA GLU A 194 -10.85 23.64 -8.33
C GLU A 194 -11.17 25.15 -8.19
N PRO A 195 -11.45 25.66 -6.98
CA PRO A 195 -11.84 27.06 -6.80
C PRO A 195 -10.80 28.09 -7.26
N ARG A 196 -9.51 27.75 -7.16
CA ARG A 196 -8.41 28.68 -7.45
C ARG A 196 -7.94 28.66 -8.90
N THR A 197 -7.85 27.47 -9.49
CA THR A 197 -7.27 27.25 -10.82
C THR A 197 -8.35 27.08 -11.90
N GLY A 198 -9.59 26.77 -11.51
CA GLY A 198 -10.67 26.40 -12.43
C GLY A 198 -10.47 25.03 -13.07
N THR A 199 -9.42 24.29 -12.71
CA THR A 199 -9.10 22.97 -13.26
C THR A 199 -10.24 22.00 -12.97
N ARG A 200 -10.71 21.31 -14.01
CA ARG A 200 -11.75 20.27 -13.89
C ARG A 200 -11.12 19.00 -13.36
N TYR A 201 -11.83 18.33 -12.46
CA TYR A 201 -11.44 17.02 -11.94
C TYR A 201 -12.69 16.20 -11.62
N LEU A 202 -12.51 14.89 -11.56
CA LEU A 202 -13.53 13.96 -11.08
C LEU A 202 -13.28 13.67 -9.61
N LEU A 203 -14.32 13.75 -8.80
CA LEU A 203 -14.34 13.19 -7.46
C LEU A 203 -15.00 11.81 -7.55
N ALA A 204 -14.26 10.76 -7.22
CA ALA A 204 -14.70 9.37 -7.31
C ALA A 204 -14.67 8.69 -5.95
N SER A 205 -15.78 8.07 -5.55
CA SER A 205 -15.91 7.27 -4.34
C SER A 205 -16.48 5.87 -4.66
N PRO A 206 -16.09 4.81 -3.94
CA PRO A 206 -16.70 3.49 -4.13
C PRO A 206 -18.21 3.52 -3.88
N ARG A 207 -19.00 2.87 -4.73
CA ARG A 207 -20.44 2.72 -4.47
C ARG A 207 -20.67 2.02 -3.12
N ARG A 208 -21.54 2.61 -2.30
CA ARG A 208 -22.08 1.92 -1.12
C ARG A 208 -23.10 0.89 -1.59
N ALA A 209 -23.18 -0.21 -0.83
CA ALA A 209 -24.08 -1.34 -1.12
C ALA A 209 -25.55 -0.92 -1.11
#